data_AF-A0A6P0J2E0-F1
#
_entry.id   AF-A0A6P0J2E0-F1
#
_cell.length_a   1.000
_cell.length_b   1.000
_cell.length_c   1.000
_cell.angle_alpha   90.00
_cell.angle_beta   90.00
_cell.angle_gamma   90.00
#
_symmetry.space_group_name_H-M   'P 1'
#
loop_
_entity.id
_entity.type
_entity.pdbx_description
1 polymer ?
#
loop_
_entity_poly.entity_id
_entity_poly.type
_entity_poly.pdbx_seq_one_letter_code
_entity_poly.pdbx_strand_id
1 'polypeptide(L)' 'MIHLEVGYDGAKQVKGRKRHVLVDTLGLLMVVAVTAASLPEREGAKLLFKQLHAVRDRCHRLIKIWVDGGYRGEGFM' A
#
# COMPACT_ATOMS: atom_id res chain seq x y z
N MET A 1 15.98 -12.38 -15.84
CA MET A 1 14.51 -12.20 -15.72
C MET A 1 14.22 -11.62 -14.35
N ILE A 2 13.97 -10.32 -14.25
CA ILE A 2 13.68 -9.64 -12.97
C ILE A 2 12.26 -10.06 -12.57
N HIS A 3 12.11 -10.78 -11.47
CA HIS A 3 10.79 -11.13 -10.93
C HIS A 3 10.15 -9.86 -10.35
N LEU A 4 9.48 -9.07 -11.19
CA LEU A 4 8.75 -7.86 -10.78
C LEU A 4 7.68 -8.14 -9.70
N GLU A 5 7.22 -9.39 -9.63
CA GLU A 5 6.18 -9.83 -8.69
C GLU A 5 6.72 -10.30 -7.33
N VAL A 6 8.01 -10.63 -7.18
CA VAL A 6 8.57 -11.23 -5.96
C VAL A 6 9.93 -10.62 -5.66
N GLY A 7 10.07 -10.03 -4.46
CA GLY A 7 11.30 -9.36 -4.00
C GLY A 7 11.83 -9.97 -2.71
N TYR A 8 12.97 -9.48 -2.25
CA TYR A 8 13.54 -9.84 -0.95
C TYR A 8 13.44 -8.65 0.01
N ASP A 9 12.86 -8.87 1.19
CA ASP A 9 12.85 -7.91 2.29
C ASP A 9 14.06 -8.22 3.18
N GLY A 10 15.06 -7.33 3.17
CA GLY A 10 16.29 -7.51 3.95
C GLY A 10 16.09 -7.35 5.46
N ALA A 11 15.09 -6.58 5.89
CA ALA A 11 14.81 -6.42 7.32
C ALA A 11 14.15 -7.69 7.89
N LYS A 12 13.30 -8.34 7.10
CA LYS A 12 12.64 -9.60 7.49
C LYS A 12 13.38 -10.85 7.06
N GLN A 13 14.41 -10.69 6.22
CA GLN A 13 15.17 -11.75 5.58
C GLN A 13 14.30 -12.76 4.79
N VAL A 14 13.23 -12.29 4.16
CA VAL A 14 12.25 -13.14 3.46
C VAL A 14 12.12 -12.76 1.99
N LYS A 15 12.11 -13.76 1.11
CA LYS A 15 11.72 -13.62 -0.31
C LYS A 15 10.21 -13.76 -0.42
N GLY A 16 9.55 -12.78 -1.00
CA GLY A 16 8.10 -12.83 -1.16
C GLY A 16 7.46 -11.58 -1.73
N ARG A 17 6.20 -11.39 -1.33
CA ARG A 17 5.34 -10.26 -1.67
C ARG A 17 4.93 -9.54 -0.40
N LYS A 18 4.75 -8.23 -0.47
CA LYS A 18 4.11 -7.44 0.58
C LYS A 18 2.75 -6.95 0.10
N ARG A 19 1.80 -6.84 1.03
CA ARG A 19 0.45 -6.34 0.77
C ARG A 19 0.30 -5.01 1.47
N HIS A 20 -0.07 -3.98 0.71
CA HIS A 20 -0.53 -2.69 1.23
C HIS A 20 -2.05 -2.77 1.22
N VAL A 21 -2.66 -2.48 2.36
CA VAL A 21 -4.10 -2.71 2.55
C VAL A 21 -4.73 -1.46 3.14
N LEU A 22 -5.84 -1.04 2.54
CA LEU A 22 -6.75 -0.05 3.08
C LEU A 22 -8.01 -0.76 3.54
N VAL A 23 -8.38 -0.52 4.80
CA VAL A 23 -9.60 -1.02 5.40
C VAL A 23 -10.47 0.13 5.87
N ASP A 24 -11.76 -0.12 6.03
CA ASP A 24 -12.66 0.79 6.73
C ASP A 24 -12.53 0.66 8.26
N THR A 25 -13.38 1.39 9.01
CA THR A 25 -13.38 1.38 10.48
C THR A 25 -13.84 0.06 11.09
N LEU A 26 -14.47 -0.83 10.32
CA LEU A 26 -14.88 -2.17 10.73
C LEU A 26 -13.83 -3.23 10.34
N GLY A 27 -12.75 -2.84 9.67
CA GLY A 27 -11.72 -3.76 9.18
C GLY A 27 -12.05 -4.41 7.83
N LEU A 28 -13.07 -3.93 7.11
CA LEU A 28 -13.43 -4.46 5.79
C LEU A 28 -12.45 -3.94 4.72
N LEU A 29 -11.98 -4.86 3.87
CA LEU A 29 -11.05 -4.54 2.78
C LEU A 29 -11.70 -3.58 1.77
N MET A 30 -11.06 -2.43 1.55
CA MET A 30 -11.45 -1.46 0.53
C MET A 30 -10.56 -1.57 -0.71
N VAL A 31 -9.23 -1.57 -0.50
CA VAL A 31 -8.21 -1.63 -1.57
C VAL A 31 -7.03 -2.47 -1.10
N VAL A 32 -6.49 -3.29 -2.00
CA VAL A 32 -5.29 -4.09 -1.77
C VAL A 32 -4.33 -3.93 -2.92
N ALA A 33 -3.13 -3.42 -2.64
CA ALA A 33 -2.02 -3.41 -3.58
C ALA A 33 -0.97 -4.45 -3.17
N VAL A 34 -0.65 -5.37 -4.07
CA VAL A 34 0.38 -6.39 -3.83
C VAL A 34 1.62 -6.03 -4.64
N THR A 35 2.76 -6.01 -3.96
CA THR A 35 4.04 -5.64 -4.57
C THR A 35 5.12 -6.64 -4.19
N ALA A 36 6.24 -6.63 -4.91
CA ALA A 36 7.44 -7.33 -4.48
C ALA A 36 7.83 -6.91 -3.05
N ALA A 37 8.33 -7.85 -2.24
CA ALA A 37 8.73 -7.56 -0.86
C ALA A 37 9.91 -6.57 -0.73
N SER A 38 10.65 -6.33 -1.81
CA SER A 38 11.71 -5.32 -1.87
C SER A 38 11.19 -3.90 -2.09
N LEU A 39 9.92 -3.70 -2.49
CA LEU A 39 9.40 -2.36 -2.77
C LEU A 39 9.26 -1.55 -1.46
N PRO A 40 9.79 -0.32 -1.36
CA PRO A 40 9.62 0.52 -0.17
C PRO A 40 8.14 0.77 0.17
N GLU A 41 7.85 0.87 1.47
CA GLU A 41 6.49 1.07 2.02
C GLU A 41 5.82 2.31 1.42
N ARG A 42 6.55 3.42 1.30
CA ARG A 42 6.04 4.69 0.74
C ARG A 42 5.59 4.54 -0.72
N GLU A 43 6.38 3.86 -1.54
CA GLU A 43 6.03 3.62 -2.95
C GLU A 43 4.84 2.65 -3.07
N GLY A 44 4.78 1.66 -2.19
CA GLY A 44 3.62 0.78 -2.07
C GLY A 44 2.32 1.50 -1.70
N ALA A 45 2.39 2.45 -0.76
CA ALA A 45 1.25 3.28 -0.39
C ALA A 45 0.80 4.24 -1.51
N LYS A 46 1.74 4.83 -2.25
CA LYS A 46 1.40 5.64 -3.45
C LYS A 46 0.62 4.81 -4.47
N LEU A 47 1.05 3.58 -4.72
CA LEU A 47 0.32 2.66 -5.60
C LEU A 47 -1.08 2.37 -5.07
N LEU A 48 -1.22 2.12 -3.76
CA LEU A 48 -2.51 1.90 -3.12
C LEU A 48 -3.43 3.14 -3.25
N PHE A 49 -2.91 4.36 -3.05
CA PHE A 49 -3.70 5.58 -3.19
C PHE A 49 -4.12 5.84 -4.64
N LYS A 50 -3.27 5.50 -5.62
CA LYS A 50 -3.65 5.54 -7.03
C LYS A 50 -4.82 4.59 -7.32
N GLN A 51 -4.81 3.39 -6.75
CA GLN A 51 -5.93 2.45 -6.89
C GLN A 51 -7.19 2.95 -6.17
N LEU A 52 -7.06 3.51 -4.96
CA LEU A 52 -8.16 4.15 -4.26
C LEU A 52 -8.78 5.29 -5.08
N HIS A 53 -7.95 6.12 -5.71
CA HIS A 53 -8.43 7.21 -6.56
C HIS A 53 -9.28 6.70 -7.72
N ALA A 54 -8.89 5.57 -8.33
CA ALA A 54 -9.66 4.94 -9.42
C ALA A 54 -11.03 4.39 -8.98
N VAL A 55 -11.23 4.15 -7.68
CA VAL A 55 -12.52 3.67 -7.12
C VAL A 55 -13.17 4.70 -6.21
N ARG A 56 -12.74 5.96 -6.24
CA ARG A 56 -13.16 7.00 -5.30
C ARG A 56 -14.67 7.22 -5.31
N ASP A 57 -15.31 7.09 -6.46
CA ASP A 57 -16.77 7.20 -6.62
C ASP A 57 -17.53 6.09 -5.88
N ARG A 58 -16.87 5.03 -5.42
CA ARG A 58 -17.49 3.99 -4.58
C ARG A 58 -17.24 4.23 -3.09
N CYS A 59 -16.44 5.24 -2.75
CA CYS A 59 -15.96 5.52 -1.40
C CYS A 59 -16.43 6.89 -0.89
N HIS A 60 -17.68 7.27 -1.16
CA HIS A 60 -18.22 8.60 -0.83
C HIS A 60 -18.15 8.99 0.66
N ARG A 61 -18.07 8.00 1.55
CA ARG A 61 -17.99 8.22 3.01
C ARG A 61 -16.56 8.31 3.54
N LEU A 62 -15.55 8.13 2.69
CA LEU A 62 -14.15 8.20 3.10
C LEU A 62 -13.72 9.66 3.27
N ILE A 63 -13.54 10.08 4.52
CA ILE A 63 -13.17 11.45 4.88
C ILE A 63 -11.71 11.54 5.35
N LYS A 64 -11.21 10.48 5.99
CA LYS A 64 -9.87 10.46 6.60
C LYS A 64 -9.25 9.08 6.47
N ILE A 65 -7.97 9.06 6.16
CA ILE A 65 -7.12 7.86 6.16
C ILE A 65 -6.11 8.02 7.28
N TRP A 66 -5.98 6.99 8.12
CA TRP A 66 -4.93 6.90 9.13
C TRP A 66 -3.81 6.00 8.60
N VAL A 67 -2.56 6.40 8.85
CA VAL A 67 -1.36 5.66 8.46
C VAL A 67 -0.36 5.68 9.60
N ASP A 68 0.60 4.75 9.58
CA ASP A 68 1.71 4.73 10.53
C ASP A 68 2.61 5.97 10.40
N GLY A 69 3.38 6.29 11.45
CA GLY A 69 4.33 7.39 11.48
C GLY A 69 5.39 7.36 10.37
N GLY A 70 5.72 6.18 9.81
CA GLY A 70 6.65 6.04 8.69
C GLY A 70 6.15 6.59 7.34
N TYR A 71 4.85 6.85 7.20
CA TYR A 71 4.25 7.40 5.98
C TYR A 71 4.24 8.94 6.02
N ARG A 72 5.44 9.53 6.12
CA ARG A 72 5.67 10.97 6.21
C ARG A 72 6.80 11.40 5.25
N GLY A 73 7.02 12.72 5.19
CA GLY A 73 8.12 13.33 4.44
C GLY A 73 7.69 13.95 3.10
N GLU A 74 8.57 14.80 2.58
CA GLU A 74 8.35 15.53 1.33
C GLU A 74 8.16 14.56 0.14
N GLY A 75 7.24 14.88 -0.77
CA GLY A 75 6.91 14.08 -1.95
C GLY A 75 6.22 12.73 -1.67
N PHE A 76 5.66 12.52 -0.46
CA PHE A 76 4.86 11.33 -0.18
C PHE A 76 3.44 11.40 -0.77
N MET A 77 2.78 12.54 -0.62
CA MET A 77 1.43 12.79 -1.16
C MET A 77 1.49 13.50 -2.51
#